data_AF-A0A7X0AHD3-F1
#
_entry.id   AF-A0A7X0AHD3-F1
#
_cell.length_a   1.000
_cell.length_b   1.000
_cell.length_c   1.000
_cell.angle_alpha   90.00
_cell.angle_beta   90.00
_cell.angle_gamma   90.00
#
_symmetry.space_group_name_H-M   'P 1'
#
loop_
_entity.id
_entity.type
_entity.pdbx_description
1 polymer ?
#
loop_
_entity_poly.entity_id
_entity_poly.type
_entity_poly.pdbx_seq_one_letter_code
_entity_poly.pdbx_strand_id
1 'polypeptide(L)'
;MQPRQDDAHGIGAMLSRRLGANADITQLAAFAVSIWHEVDAVLSPIFDETGVVALYKKSLDLTIDHHPCLATAHEQAHSTGKFAGLGAALSKQTAEYASAVIVYLLNTFHDLLTHLIGGSMFERLLRSIWDKPSGYDALQDGSS
;
A
#
# COMPACT_ATOMS: atom_id res chain seq x y z
N MET A 1 -13.18 8.22 12.93
CA MET A 1 -13.07 6.75 12.84
C MET A 1 -11.72 6.38 13.41
N GLN A 2 -11.69 5.60 14.50
CA GLN A 2 -10.45 5.17 15.12
C GLN A 2 -10.03 3.86 14.44
N PRO A 3 -8.91 3.81 13.70
CA PRO A 3 -8.48 2.58 13.07
C PRO A 3 -8.25 1.53 14.16
N ARG A 4 -8.91 0.38 14.01
CA ARG A 4 -8.73 -0.80 14.85
C ARG A 4 -7.24 -1.11 14.86
N GLN A 5 -6.60 -0.91 16.01
CA GLN A 5 -5.15 -0.92 16.14
C GLN A 5 -4.55 -2.25 15.67
N ASP A 6 -5.31 -3.34 15.75
CA ASP A 6 -4.91 -4.70 15.34
C ASP A 6 -4.44 -4.78 13.87
N ASP A 7 -5.13 -4.09 12.95
CA ASP A 7 -4.81 -4.13 11.51
C ASP A 7 -3.55 -3.30 11.19
N ALA A 8 -3.37 -2.17 11.88
CA ALA A 8 -2.19 -1.31 11.72
C ALA A 8 -0.89 -2.02 12.13
N HIS A 9 -0.96 -2.86 13.18
CA HIS A 9 0.17 -3.71 13.59
C HIS A 9 0.50 -4.78 12.53
N GLY A 10 -0.52 -5.33 11.84
CA GLY A 10 -0.33 -6.29 10.75
C GLY A 10 0.40 -5.70 9.53
N ILE A 11 0.07 -4.46 9.14
CA ILE A 11 0.74 -3.77 8.03
C ILE A 11 2.18 -3.41 8.38
N GLY A 12 2.42 -2.90 9.60
CA GLY A 12 3.77 -2.61 10.09
C GLY A 12 4.65 -3.87 10.13
N ALA A 13 4.12 -4.97 10.68
CA ALA A 13 4.81 -6.25 10.72
C ALA A 13 5.12 -6.80 9.32
N MET A 14 4.21 -6.62 8.35
CA MET A 14 4.45 -7.00 6.97
C MET A 14 5.56 -6.17 6.32
N LEU A 15 5.61 -4.85 6.55
CA LEU A 15 6.70 -4.00 6.08
C LEU A 15 8.05 -4.50 6.62
N SER A 16 8.13 -4.75 7.94
CA SER A 16 9.34 -5.27 8.57
C SER A 16 9.75 -6.64 8.05
N ARG A 17 8.77 -7.51 7.74
CA ARG A 17 9.04 -8.85 7.17
C ARG A 17 9.56 -8.77 5.74
N ARG A 18 9.03 -7.86 4.90
CA ARG A 18 9.37 -7.78 3.47
C ARG A 18 10.59 -6.92 3.16
N LEU A 19 10.86 -5.89 3.95
CA LEU A 19 11.97 -4.95 3.70
C LEU A 19 13.08 -5.03 4.76
N GLY A 20 12.86 -5.76 5.86
CA GLY A 20 13.72 -5.75 7.03
C GLY A 20 13.49 -4.51 7.90
N ALA A 21 13.98 -4.55 9.14
CA ALA A 21 13.79 -3.47 10.12
C ALA A 21 14.50 -2.15 9.75
N ASN A 22 15.50 -2.21 8.84
CA ASN A 22 16.37 -1.09 8.47
C ASN A 22 16.19 -0.66 7.01
N ALA A 23 14.96 -0.80 6.48
CA ALA A 23 14.66 -0.45 5.10
C ALA A 23 14.96 1.03 4.79
N ASP A 24 15.76 1.29 3.77
CA ASP A 24 16.02 2.66 3.31
C ASP A 24 14.81 3.28 2.60
N ILE A 25 14.83 4.61 2.50
CA ILE A 25 13.74 5.37 1.87
C ILE A 25 13.45 4.95 0.42
N THR A 26 14.48 4.62 -0.35
CA THR A 26 14.34 4.15 -1.74
C THR A 26 13.64 2.80 -1.80
N GLN A 27 13.94 1.90 -0.86
CA GLN A 27 13.31 0.59 -0.77
C GLN A 27 11.84 0.72 -0.37
N LEU A 28 11.53 1.59 0.60
CA LEU A 28 10.17 1.91 1.03
C LEU A 28 9.34 2.55 -0.09
N ALA A 29 9.90 3.49 -0.82
CA ALA A 29 9.22 4.16 -1.94
C ALA A 29 8.91 3.20 -3.09
N ALA A 30 9.88 2.38 -3.49
CA ALA A 30 9.68 1.35 -4.52
C ALA A 30 8.64 0.31 -4.08
N PHE A 31 8.72 -0.13 -2.82
CA PHE A 31 7.80 -1.08 -2.24
C PHE A 31 6.36 -0.56 -2.20
N ALA A 32 6.17 0.70 -1.79
CA ALA A 32 4.85 1.33 -1.77
C ALA A 32 4.22 1.28 -3.17
N VAL A 33 4.97 1.67 -4.20
CA VAL A 33 4.51 1.63 -5.60
C VAL A 33 4.17 0.19 -6.02
N SER A 34 5.04 -0.78 -5.72
CA SER A 34 4.80 -2.19 -6.05
C SER A 34 3.55 -2.76 -5.38
N ILE A 35 3.30 -2.47 -4.09
CA ILE A 35 2.07 -2.91 -3.40
C ILE A 35 0.84 -2.34 -4.10
N TRP A 36 0.83 -1.06 -4.43
CA TRP A 36 -0.33 -0.44 -5.08
C TRP A 36 -0.61 -1.02 -6.46
N HIS A 37 0.43 -1.41 -7.20
CA HIS A 37 0.27 -2.17 -8.44
C HIS A 37 -0.27 -3.58 -8.21
N GLU A 38 0.18 -4.30 -7.17
CA GLU A 38 -0.39 -5.62 -6.82
C GLU A 38 -1.86 -5.50 -6.43
N VAL A 39 -2.22 -4.48 -5.65
CA VAL A 39 -3.60 -4.17 -5.28
C VAL A 39 -4.43 -3.86 -6.54
N ASP A 40 -3.97 -2.97 -7.41
CA ASP A 40 -4.68 -2.65 -8.66
C ASP A 40 -4.89 -3.90 -9.52
N ALA A 41 -3.87 -4.75 -9.69
CA ALA A 41 -3.98 -5.99 -10.46
C ALA A 41 -5.00 -6.98 -9.88
N VAL A 42 -5.07 -7.09 -8.55
CA VAL A 42 -5.99 -8.01 -7.85
C VAL A 42 -7.43 -7.46 -7.83
N LEU A 43 -7.60 -6.14 -7.84
CA LEU A 43 -8.90 -5.49 -7.76
C LEU A 43 -9.51 -5.14 -9.12
N SER A 44 -8.69 -4.99 -10.16
CA SER A 44 -9.11 -4.78 -11.54
C SER A 44 -10.16 -5.79 -12.06
N PRO A 45 -10.13 -7.10 -11.72
CA PRO A 45 -11.19 -8.02 -12.12
C PRO A 45 -12.49 -7.89 -11.31
N ILE A 46 -12.50 -7.17 -10.18
CA ILE A 46 -13.64 -7.04 -9.25
C ILE A 46 -14.31 -5.67 -9.40
N PHE A 47 -13.53 -4.63 -9.67
CA PHE A 47 -13.98 -3.26 -9.86
C PHE A 47 -13.74 -2.81 -11.29
N ASP A 48 -14.61 -1.97 -11.83
CA ASP A 48 -14.32 -1.24 -13.06
C ASP A 48 -13.00 -0.45 -12.94
N GLU A 49 -12.36 -0.15 -14.08
CA GLU A 49 -11.06 0.54 -14.19
C GLU A 49 -10.96 1.82 -13.32
N THR A 50 -12.11 2.45 -13.04
CA THR A 50 -12.21 3.67 -12.23
C THR A 50 -12.36 3.41 -10.72
N GLY A 51 -12.79 2.22 -10.29
CA GLY A 51 -13.10 1.91 -8.89
C GLY A 51 -11.87 1.93 -7.98
N VAL A 52 -10.79 1.26 -8.40
CA VAL A 52 -9.51 1.25 -7.66
C VAL A 52 -8.92 2.66 -7.56
N VAL A 53 -8.96 3.41 -8.66
CA VAL A 53 -8.45 4.79 -8.71
C VAL A 53 -9.27 5.71 -7.79
N ALA A 54 -10.60 5.57 -7.78
CA ALA A 54 -11.47 6.35 -6.91
C ALA A 54 -11.22 6.04 -5.41
N LEU A 55 -11.04 4.78 -5.06
CA LEU A 55 -10.71 4.35 -3.69
C LEU A 55 -9.33 4.84 -3.26
N TYR A 56 -8.33 4.72 -4.13
CA TYR A 56 -6.99 5.24 -3.89
C TYR A 56 -7.01 6.75 -3.65
N LYS A 57 -7.71 7.52 -4.50
CA LYS A 57 -7.86 8.97 -4.34
C LYS A 57 -8.58 9.33 -3.04
N LYS A 58 -9.66 8.62 -2.70
CA LYS A 58 -10.37 8.84 -1.43
C LYS A 58 -9.48 8.53 -0.21
N SER A 59 -8.62 7.53 -0.32
CA SER A 59 -7.61 7.24 0.71
C SER A 59 -6.59 8.37 0.84
N LEU A 60 -6.11 8.90 -0.28
CA LEU A 60 -5.21 10.05 -0.30
C LEU A 60 -5.88 11.29 0.32
N ASP A 61 -7.13 11.59 -0.03
CA ASP A 61 -7.88 12.74 0.49
C ASP A 61 -8.05 12.68 2.03
N LEU A 62 -8.26 11.49 2.59
CA LEU A 62 -8.35 11.29 4.04
C LEU A 62 -6.98 11.35 4.75
N THR A 63 -5.90 11.03 4.04
CA THR A 63 -4.56 10.97 4.61
C THR A 63 -3.76 12.26 4.42
N ILE A 64 -4.10 13.10 3.43
CA ILE A 64 -3.42 14.36 3.13
C ILE A 64 -3.46 15.35 4.30
N ASP A 65 -4.55 15.33 5.07
CA ASP A 65 -4.75 16.16 6.27
C ASP A 65 -3.74 15.82 7.38
N HIS A 66 -3.39 14.53 7.50
CA HIS A 66 -2.42 14.03 8.47
C HIS A 66 -0.98 14.04 7.91
N HIS A 67 -0.83 13.88 6.60
CA HIS A 67 0.44 13.71 5.92
C HIS A 67 0.51 14.57 4.64
N PRO A 68 0.88 15.85 4.74
CA PRO A 68 0.87 16.77 3.60
C PRO A 68 1.84 16.38 2.48
N CYS A 69 2.82 15.51 2.75
CA CYS A 69 3.70 14.94 1.72
C CYS A 69 2.93 14.20 0.61
N LEU A 70 1.73 13.69 0.91
CA LEU A 70 0.90 12.97 -0.05
C LEU A 70 0.15 13.89 -1.03
N ALA A 71 0.19 15.21 -0.83
CA ALA A 71 -0.47 16.17 -1.72
C ALA A 71 0.00 16.04 -3.16
N THR A 72 1.30 15.92 -3.37
CA THR A 72 1.87 15.70 -4.70
C THR A 72 1.42 14.35 -5.30
N ALA A 73 1.28 13.30 -4.48
CA ALA A 73 0.78 12.01 -4.95
C ALA A 73 -0.71 12.08 -5.34
N HIS A 74 -1.51 12.90 -4.64
CA HIS A 74 -2.91 13.14 -4.95
C HIS A 74 -3.10 13.90 -6.27
N GLU A 75 -2.31 14.93 -6.51
CA GLU A 75 -2.34 15.66 -7.79
C GLU A 75 -1.93 14.77 -8.97
N GLN A 76 -0.95 13.89 -8.76
CA GLN A 76 -0.44 12.98 -9.79
C GLN A 76 -1.26 11.70 -9.95
N ALA A 77 -2.27 11.44 -9.10
CA ALA A 77 -3.12 10.26 -9.19
C ALA A 77 -3.95 10.19 -10.49
N HIS A 78 -4.03 11.30 -11.22
CA HIS A 78 -4.68 11.41 -12.54
C HIS A 78 -3.76 11.09 -13.73
N SER A 79 -2.45 10.97 -13.52
CA SER A 79 -1.45 10.77 -14.58
C SER A 79 -1.25 9.28 -14.91
N THR A 80 -0.78 8.98 -16.13
CA THR A 80 -0.50 7.63 -16.65
C THR A 80 0.43 6.78 -15.75
N GLY A 81 1.17 7.40 -14.83
CA GLY A 81 1.91 6.73 -13.76
C GLY A 81 1.17 6.77 -12.42
N LYS A 82 0.00 6.11 -12.33
CA LYS A 82 -0.97 6.18 -11.20
C LYS A 82 -0.36 6.23 -9.79
N PHE A 83 0.74 5.50 -9.55
CA PHE A 83 1.41 5.40 -8.25
C PHE A 83 2.82 6.02 -8.23
N ALA A 84 3.35 6.47 -9.36
CA ALA A 84 4.71 7.06 -9.43
C ALA A 84 4.84 8.33 -8.57
N GLY A 85 3.76 9.10 -8.46
CA GLY A 85 3.70 10.28 -7.57
C GLY A 85 3.87 9.92 -6.10
N LEU A 86 3.39 8.75 -5.67
CA LEU A 86 3.56 8.26 -4.30
C LEU A 86 5.03 7.92 -4.01
N GLY A 87 5.68 7.18 -4.91
CA GLY A 87 7.10 6.88 -4.77
C GLY A 87 7.96 8.14 -4.72
N ALA A 88 7.68 9.11 -5.60
CA ALA A 88 8.39 10.39 -5.63
C ALA A 88 8.15 11.25 -4.37
N ALA A 89 6.94 11.21 -3.81
CA ALA A 89 6.63 11.90 -2.55
C ALA A 89 7.37 11.26 -1.37
N LEU A 90 7.36 9.93 -1.28
CA LEU A 90 8.03 9.19 -0.21
C LEU A 90 9.55 9.33 -0.27
N SER A 91 10.16 9.28 -1.46
CA SER A 91 11.61 9.43 -1.65
C SER A 91 12.21 10.74 -1.11
N LYS A 92 11.38 11.77 -0.87
CA LYS A 92 11.80 13.05 -0.29
C LYS A 92 11.76 13.07 1.24
N GLN A 93 11.21 12.04 1.87
CA GLN A 93 10.99 11.95 3.30
C GLN A 93 12.05 11.09 3.99
N THR A 94 11.98 11.00 5.32
CA THR A 94 12.79 10.04 6.09
C THR A 94 12.17 8.64 6.05
N ALA A 95 12.99 7.60 6.22
CA ALA A 95 12.52 6.21 6.22
C ALA A 95 11.43 5.94 7.28
N GLU A 96 11.61 6.49 8.49
CA GLU A 96 10.63 6.38 9.58
C GLU A 96 9.30 7.05 9.25
N TYR A 97 9.34 8.23 8.63
CA TYR A 97 8.13 8.93 8.25
C TYR A 97 7.44 8.25 7.06
N ALA A 98 8.22 7.78 6.07
CA ALA A 98 7.68 7.07 4.92
C ALA A 98 7.02 5.75 5.31
N SER A 99 7.60 4.97 6.22
CA SER A 99 6.98 3.73 6.70
C SER A 99 5.66 4.02 7.43
N ALA A 100 5.61 5.06 8.28
CA ALA A 100 4.37 5.49 8.92
C ALA A 100 3.30 5.92 7.91
N VAL A 101 3.67 6.70 6.89
CA VAL A 101 2.77 7.11 5.80
C VAL A 101 2.23 5.91 5.03
N ILE A 102 3.09 4.94 4.68
CA ILE A 102 2.69 3.72 3.97
C ILE A 102 1.70 2.91 4.80
N VAL A 103 1.98 2.70 6.09
CA VAL A 103 1.09 1.99 7.01
C VAL A 103 -0.26 2.69 7.12
N TYR A 104 -0.26 4.01 7.34
CA TYR A 104 -1.49 4.79 7.50
C TYR A 104 -2.36 4.80 6.24
N LEU A 105 -1.74 4.96 5.07
CA LEU A 105 -2.43 4.97 3.78
C LEU A 105 -3.06 3.61 3.46
N LEU A 106 -2.31 2.50 3.61
CA LEU A 106 -2.83 1.17 3.37
C LEU A 106 -3.95 0.80 4.34
N ASN A 107 -3.83 1.22 5.61
CA ASN A 107 -4.87 0.98 6.60
C ASN A 107 -6.15 1.76 6.29
N THR A 108 -6.03 3.01 5.86
CA THR A 108 -7.17 3.84 5.43
C THR A 108 -7.89 3.21 4.23
N PHE A 109 -7.13 2.70 3.26
CA PHE A 109 -7.68 2.00 2.10
C PHE A 109 -8.39 0.70 2.49
N HIS A 110 -7.79 -0.10 3.38
CA HIS A 110 -8.42 -1.31 3.93
C HIS A 110 -9.76 -0.99 4.61
N ASP A 111 -9.82 0.08 5.40
CA ASP A 111 -11.05 0.51 6.08
C ASP A 111 -12.14 0.92 5.08
N LEU A 112 -11.78 1.71 4.06
CA LEU A 112 -12.70 2.10 2.98
C LEU A 112 -13.27 0.88 2.25
N LEU A 113 -12.43 -0.12 1.95
CA LEU A 113 -12.85 -1.35 1.29
C LEU A 113 -13.77 -2.21 2.16
N THR A 114 -13.43 -2.33 3.44
CA THR A 114 -14.25 -3.04 4.43
C THR A 114 -15.64 -2.42 4.52
N HIS A 115 -15.71 -1.08 4.52
CA HIS A 115 -16.98 -0.35 4.50
C HIS A 115 -17.76 -0.48 3.18
N LEU A 116 -17.09 -0.65 2.04
CA LEU A 116 -17.75 -0.64 0.73
C LEU A 116 -18.36 -1.99 0.33
N ILE A 117 -17.69 -3.12 0.64
CA ILE A 117 -18.07 -4.46 0.16
C ILE A 117 -18.57 -5.39 1.27
N GLY A 118 -18.31 -5.06 2.54
CA GLY A 118 -18.49 -5.96 3.67
C GLY A 118 -17.23 -6.81 3.88
N GLY A 119 -16.63 -6.72 5.06
CA GLY A 119 -15.24 -7.12 5.34
C GLY A 119 -14.83 -8.55 4.93
N SER A 120 -15.76 -9.51 4.96
CA SER A 120 -15.42 -10.94 4.89
C SER A 120 -14.86 -11.42 3.55
N MET A 121 -15.25 -10.82 2.42
CA MET A 121 -14.75 -11.22 1.10
C MET A 121 -13.40 -10.55 0.78
N PHE A 122 -13.23 -9.31 1.25
CA PHE A 122 -12.07 -8.49 0.92
C PHE A 122 -10.87 -8.77 1.83
N GLU A 123 -11.11 -9.05 3.12
CA GLU A 123 -10.07 -9.47 4.06
C GLU A 123 -9.34 -10.72 3.56
N ARG A 124 -10.05 -11.65 2.90
CA ARG A 124 -9.44 -12.85 2.30
C ARG A 124 -8.54 -12.51 1.12
N LEU A 125 -8.93 -11.54 0.31
CA LEU A 125 -8.19 -11.09 -0.87
C LEU A 125 -6.91 -10.35 -0.46
N LEU A 126 -7.02 -9.39 0.48
CA LEU A 126 -5.86 -8.67 1.01
C LEU A 126 -4.93 -9.60 1.78
N ARG A 127 -5.46 -10.53 2.58
CA ARG A 127 -4.63 -11.53 3.25
C ARG A 127 -3.82 -12.35 2.26
N SER A 128 -4.35 -12.66 1.08
CA SER A 128 -3.59 -13.33 0.02
C SER A 128 -2.45 -12.46 -0.55
N ILE A 129 -2.62 -11.15 -0.63
CA ILE A 129 -1.55 -10.21 -1.06
C ILE A 129 -0.48 -10.10 0.03
N TRP A 130 -0.90 -10.00 1.29
CA TRP A 130 -0.02 -9.89 2.46
C TRP A 130 0.80 -11.17 2.72
N ASP A 131 0.17 -12.33 2.56
CA ASP A 131 0.76 -13.63 2.84
C ASP A 131 1.70 -14.11 1.73
N LYS A 132 1.54 -13.59 0.50
CA LYS A 132 2.43 -13.90 -0.62
C LYS A 132 3.88 -13.69 -0.18
N PRO A 133 4.74 -14.71 -0.22
CA PRO A 133 6.16 -14.48 -0.03
C PRO A 133 6.61 -13.53 -1.13
N SER A 134 7.28 -12.43 -0.76
CA SER A 134 7.99 -11.60 -1.73
C SER A 134 8.83 -12.55 -2.58
N GLY A 135 8.54 -12.62 -3.88
CA GLY A 135 9.07 -13.62 -4.82
C GLY A 135 10.57 -13.51 -5.10
N TYR A 136 11.37 -13.21 -4.08
CA TYR A 136 12.80 -13.38 -4.02
C TYR A 136 13.09 -14.61 -3.15
N ASP A 137 12.62 -15.79 -3.58
CA ASP A 137 13.12 -17.08 -3.07
C ASP A 137 13.10 -18.15 -4.19
N ALA A 138 13.18 -17.71 -5.45
CA ALA A 138 13.28 -18.62 -6.60
C ALA A 138 14.72 -18.72 -7.10
N LEU A 139 15.70 -18.75 -6.19
CA LEU A 139 17.07 -19.07 -6.57
C LEU A 139 17.89 -19.67 -5.42
N GLN A 140 17.33 -20.59 -4.64
CA GLN A 140 18.17 -21.55 -3.93
C GLN A 140 17.61 -22.96 -4.01
N ASP A 141 18.54 -23.86 -4.28
CA ASP A 141 18.50 -25.28 -4.03
C ASP A 141 17.76 -26.18 -5.03
N GLY A 142 18.56 -26.66 -5.99
CA GLY A 142 18.25 -27.77 -6.86
C GLY A 142 19.53 -28.30 -7.51
N SER A 143 20.62 -28.42 -6.74
CA SER A 143 21.79 -29.21 -7.14
C SER A 143 21.73 -30.54 -6.39
N SER A 144 21.39 -31.60 -7.12
CA SER A 144 21.74 -32.97 -6.80
C SER A 144 22.12 -33.67 -8.09
#